data_AF-A0A812MF45-F1
#
_entry.id   AF-A0A812MF45-F1
#
_cell.length_a   1.000
_cell.length_b   1.000
_cell.length_c   1.000
_cell.angle_alpha   90.00
_cell.angle_beta   90.00
_cell.angle_gamma   90.00
#
_symmetry.space_group_name_H-M   'P 1'
#
loop_
_entity.id
_entity.type
_entity.pdbx_description
1 polymer ?
#
loop_
_entity_poly.entity_id
_entity_poly.type
_entity_poly.pdbx_seq_one_letter_code
_entity_poly.pdbx_strand_id
1 'polypeptide(L)'
;MKAQEGMSLVEDDLKNPCLDYIRYTLFSQEGYVFKLAGSDKTYNTFEELKTDFMDGHIPESVLKESLTDEVNALLEPVRRHFTEDEHAKQLLAKVTSWRKETLEKTSSLARLSLDGVLEGGDAPISVVFAPQPSEYVRLSDVLEVLERLRAADGHRVLWLEDWSARCLGSAGGSVECVKGFYELFLHGLRSMDAELMDEVQILWQGEAILSGASDYWTSVINTGRECSLEAIRRALPDGENLDTAAQVVVSIMHVGDVLALAGGKREAVLCCGPYHRNLHNLASEHFERIGLKVPKIECTEMP
;
A
#
# COMPACT_ATOMS: atom_id res chain seq x y z
N MET A 1 -6.42 21.28 33.62
CA MET A 1 -6.93 21.88 32.36
C MET A 1 -5.78 21.83 31.37
N LYS A 2 -5.73 20.80 30.51
CA LYS A 2 -4.63 20.62 29.55
C LYS A 2 -4.84 21.60 28.41
N ALA A 3 -3.86 22.46 28.16
CA ALA A 3 -3.84 23.33 26.99
C ALA A 3 -3.80 22.46 25.74
N GLN A 4 -4.82 22.57 24.88
CA GLN A 4 -4.72 22.15 23.49
C GLN A 4 -3.74 23.10 22.81
N GLU A 5 -2.50 22.64 22.63
CA GLU A 5 -1.59 23.26 21.67
C GLU A 5 -2.15 22.97 20.27
N GLY A 6 -2.92 23.93 19.74
CA GLY A 6 -3.38 23.89 18.37
C GLY A 6 -2.17 23.99 17.43
N MET A 7 -2.03 23.04 16.51
CA MET A 7 -1.16 23.17 15.34
C MET A 7 -1.73 24.23 14.38
N SER A 8 -1.71 25.49 14.78
CA SER A 8 -1.82 26.62 13.88
C SER A 8 -0.42 27.10 13.58
N LEU A 9 -0.02 27.11 12.29
CA LEU A 9 1.10 27.94 11.86
C LEU A 9 0.77 29.36 12.33
N VAL A 10 1.61 29.95 13.19
CA VAL A 10 1.47 31.35 13.59
C VAL A 10 1.54 32.16 12.29
N GLU A 11 0.49 32.92 11.97
CA GLU A 11 0.51 33.80 10.79
C GLU A 11 1.63 34.85 10.99
N ASP A 12 2.69 34.74 10.19
CA ASP A 12 3.76 35.74 10.13
C ASP A 12 3.63 36.56 8.84
N ASP A 13 3.20 37.81 8.99
CA ASP A 13 2.96 38.75 7.90
C ASP A 13 4.24 39.14 7.15
N LEU A 14 5.44 38.95 7.74
CA LEU A 14 6.72 39.31 7.10
C LEU A 14 7.19 38.28 6.08
N LYS A 15 6.80 37.00 6.23
CA LYS A 15 7.27 35.86 5.40
C LYS A 15 8.77 35.89 5.10
N ASN A 16 9.58 36.34 6.06
CA ASN A 16 11.02 36.46 5.87
C ASN A 16 11.68 35.15 6.31
N PRO A 17 12.20 34.34 5.36
CA PRO A 17 12.78 33.04 5.69
C PRO A 17 14.03 33.17 6.57
N CYS A 18 14.75 34.29 6.53
CA CYS A 18 15.92 34.47 7.41
C CYS A 18 15.49 34.58 8.88
N LEU A 19 14.42 35.33 9.16
CA LEU A 19 13.88 35.44 10.51
C LEU A 19 13.28 34.11 11.00
N ASP A 20 12.65 33.34 10.10
CA ASP A 20 12.15 32.00 10.43
C ASP A 20 13.29 31.05 10.82
N TYR A 21 14.40 31.05 10.08
CA TYR A 21 15.57 30.24 10.44
C TYR A 21 16.11 30.63 11.81
N ILE A 22 16.25 31.94 12.07
CA ILE A 22 16.74 32.45 13.36
C ILE A 22 15.79 32.04 14.49
N ARG A 23 14.47 32.21 14.31
CA ARG A 23 13.46 31.88 15.31
C ARG A 23 13.41 30.38 15.63
N TYR A 24 13.27 29.55 14.60
CA TYR A 24 12.93 28.13 14.77
C TYR A 24 14.14 27.21 14.80
N THR A 25 15.30 27.63 14.27
CA THR A 25 16.53 26.82 14.28
C THR A 25 17.49 27.26 15.37
N LEU A 26 17.69 28.57 15.54
CA LEU A 26 18.71 29.11 16.45
C LEU A 26 18.13 29.34 17.85
N PHE A 27 17.12 30.21 17.98
CA PHE A 27 16.47 30.53 19.26
C PHE A 27 15.59 29.40 19.83
N SER A 28 15.45 28.27 19.13
CA SER A 28 14.83 27.07 19.70
C SER A 28 15.78 26.32 20.65
N GLN A 29 17.08 26.64 20.64
CA GLN A 29 18.06 26.08 21.56
C GLN A 29 18.01 26.81 22.92
N GLU A 30 18.04 26.04 24.01
CA GLU A 30 18.00 26.60 25.36
C GLU A 30 19.23 27.45 25.64
N GLY A 31 19.03 28.69 26.08
CA GLY A 31 20.11 29.63 26.37
C GLY A 31 20.85 30.16 25.15
N TYR A 32 20.29 30.01 23.94
CA TYR A 32 20.90 30.52 22.72
C TYR A 32 21.01 32.05 22.73
N VAL A 33 22.16 32.55 22.29
CA VAL A 33 22.44 33.98 22.15
C VAL A 33 22.87 34.24 20.72
N PHE A 34 22.11 35.04 19.98
CA PHE A 34 22.43 35.39 18.60
C PHE A 34 23.43 36.55 18.57
N LYS A 35 24.58 36.37 17.92
CA LYS A 35 25.59 37.42 17.74
C LYS A 35 25.55 38.00 16.33
N LEU A 36 25.58 39.33 16.21
CA LEU A 36 25.70 39.99 14.91
C LEU A 36 27.15 39.96 14.40
N ALA A 37 27.31 39.62 13.12
CA ALA A 37 28.57 39.70 12.40
C ALA A 37 29.10 41.15 12.42
N GLY A 38 30.39 41.31 12.73
CA GLY A 38 31.04 42.63 12.76
C GLY A 38 30.64 43.55 13.93
N SER A 39 29.91 43.05 14.93
CA SER A 39 29.45 43.81 16.09
C SER A 39 29.58 43.02 17.40
N ASP A 40 29.72 43.72 18.52
CA ASP A 40 29.64 43.12 19.87
C ASP A 40 28.19 43.00 20.37
N LYS A 41 27.20 43.39 19.54
CA LYS A 41 25.78 43.32 19.88
C LYS A 41 25.28 41.88 19.80
N THR A 42 24.63 41.44 20.87
CA THR A 42 24.03 40.11 21.03
C THR A 42 22.56 40.21 21.40
N TYR A 43 21.77 39.25 20.96
CA TYR A 43 20.33 39.15 21.25
C TYR A 43 20.05 37.89 22.04
N ASN A 44 19.32 38.03 23.16
CA ASN A 44 18.92 36.90 24.00
C ASN A 44 17.53 36.38 23.63
N THR A 45 16.73 37.18 22.91
CA THR A 45 15.39 36.80 22.47
C THR A 45 15.19 37.12 20.99
N PHE A 46 14.37 36.32 20.32
CA PHE A 46 14.00 36.55 18.93
C PHE A 46 13.24 37.88 18.74
N GLU A 47 12.38 38.26 19.69
CA GLU A 47 11.58 39.49 19.58
C GLU A 47 12.43 40.77 19.61
N GLU A 48 13.53 40.77 20.38
CA GLU A 48 14.51 41.87 20.37
C GLU A 48 15.19 41.99 19.01
N LEU A 49 15.63 40.86 18.44
CA LEU A 49 16.26 40.81 17.12
C LEU A 49 15.28 41.23 16.01
N LYS A 50 14.03 40.76 16.08
CA LYS A 50 12.98 41.09 15.12
C LYS A 50 12.68 42.58 15.13
N THR A 51 12.50 43.17 16.31
CA THR A 51 12.24 44.61 16.48
C THR A 51 13.39 45.44 15.90
N ASP A 52 14.64 45.13 16.25
CA ASP A 52 15.80 45.87 15.76
C ASP A 52 16.00 45.76 14.25
N PHE A 53 15.65 44.62 13.66
CA PHE A 53 15.65 44.45 12.22
C PHE A 53 14.53 45.27 11.54
N MET A 54 13.31 45.25 12.10
CA MET A 54 12.17 46.03 11.58
C MET A 54 12.39 47.54 11.68
N ASP A 55 13.06 48.00 12.73
CA ASP A 55 13.40 49.41 12.96
C ASP A 55 14.60 49.88 12.10
N GLY A 56 15.22 48.99 11.32
CA GLY A 56 16.32 49.32 10.42
C GLY A 56 17.68 49.45 11.10
N HIS A 57 17.80 49.06 12.38
CA HIS A 57 19.07 49.06 13.11
C HIS A 57 20.02 47.96 12.65
N ILE A 58 19.50 46.89 12.04
CA ILE A 58 20.28 45.77 11.49
C ILE A 58 20.14 45.75 9.96
N PRO A 59 21.22 45.97 9.20
CA PRO A 59 21.20 45.79 7.75
C PRO A 59 20.94 44.32 7.37
N GLU A 60 20.16 44.10 6.30
CA GLU A 60 19.84 42.75 5.81
C GLU A 60 21.08 41.91 5.49
N SER A 61 22.13 42.53 4.93
CA SER A 61 23.38 41.84 4.62
C SER A 61 24.05 41.26 5.87
N VAL A 62 24.05 42.01 6.97
CA VAL A 62 24.65 41.60 8.24
C VAL A 62 23.83 40.48 8.88
N LEU A 63 22.50 40.56 8.81
CA LEU A 63 21.62 39.50 9.30
C LEU A 63 21.89 38.18 8.56
N LYS A 64 22.01 38.22 7.24
CA LYS A 64 22.29 37.04 6.40
C LYS A 64 23.68 36.47 6.66
N GLU A 65 24.69 37.32 6.82
CA GLU A 65 26.05 36.90 7.15
C GLU A 65 26.09 36.19 8.51
N SER A 66 25.51 36.82 9.54
CA SER A 66 25.40 36.25 10.90
C SER A 66 24.65 34.91 10.88
N LEU A 67 23.52 34.84 10.18
CA LEU A 67 22.76 33.60 10.04
C LEU A 67 23.56 32.52 9.30
N THR A 68 24.33 32.89 8.28
CA THR A 68 25.15 31.95 7.51
C THR A 68 26.24 31.34 8.38
N ASP A 69 26.91 32.15 9.20
CA ASP A 69 27.96 31.69 10.11
C ASP A 69 27.41 30.73 11.17
N GLU A 70 26.29 31.08 11.81
CA GLU A 70 25.64 30.23 12.81
C GLU A 70 25.14 28.91 12.21
N VAL A 71 24.51 28.96 11.03
CA VAL A 71 24.05 27.74 10.33
C VAL A 71 25.25 26.88 9.90
N ASN A 72 26.34 27.48 9.43
CA ASN A 72 27.56 26.74 9.09
C ASN A 72 28.14 26.05 10.32
N ALA A 73 28.21 26.74 11.46
CA ALA A 73 28.68 26.17 12.72
C ALA A 73 27.79 25.00 13.18
N LEU A 74 26.46 25.14 13.05
CA LEU A 74 25.50 24.08 13.36
C LEU A 74 25.64 22.85 12.47
N LEU A 75 25.95 23.03 11.19
CA LEU A 75 26.09 21.95 10.22
C LEU A 75 27.48 21.29 10.25
N GLU A 76 28.49 21.94 10.84
CA GLU A 76 29.87 21.46 10.83
C GLU A 76 30.05 20.06 11.44
N PRO A 77 29.43 19.70 12.58
CA PRO A 77 29.50 18.33 13.10
C PRO A 77 28.97 17.27 12.12
N VAL A 78 27.92 17.61 11.38
CA VAL A 78 27.32 16.72 10.35
C VAL A 78 28.26 16.59 9.16
N ARG A 79 28.83 17.70 8.67
CA ARG A 79 29.82 17.69 7.58
C ARG A 79 31.03 16.83 7.93
N ARG A 80 31.53 16.98 9.16
CA ARG A 80 32.63 16.17 9.68
C ARG A 80 32.27 14.69 9.71
N HIS A 81 31.09 14.32 10.23
CA HIS A 81 30.64 12.93 10.23
C HIS A 81 30.65 12.30 8.83
N PHE A 82 30.09 12.98 7.82
CA PHE A 82 30.11 12.52 6.43
C PHE A 82 31.48 12.61 5.73
N THR A 83 32.49 13.21 6.38
CA THR A 83 33.88 13.34 5.85
C THR A 83 34.86 12.42 6.56
N GLU A 84 34.57 11.97 7.79
CA GLU A 84 35.45 11.11 8.58
C GLU A 84 34.98 9.65 8.59
N ASP A 85 33.66 9.40 8.49
CA ASP A 85 33.10 8.06 8.51
C ASP A 85 32.93 7.49 7.08
N GLU A 86 33.61 6.38 6.78
CA GLU A 86 33.59 5.74 5.47
C GLU A 86 32.20 5.18 5.09
N HIS A 87 31.42 4.69 6.06
CA HIS A 87 30.08 4.19 5.78
C HIS A 87 29.13 5.36 5.45
N ALA A 88 29.20 6.45 6.20
CA ALA A 88 28.42 7.65 5.96
C ALA A 88 28.74 8.28 4.59
N LYS A 89 30.02 8.33 4.20
CA LYS A 89 30.44 8.76 2.85
C LYS A 89 29.77 7.94 1.76
N GLN A 90 29.80 6.61 1.90
CA GLN A 90 29.20 5.70 0.91
C GLN A 90 27.70 5.91 0.80
N LEU A 91 27.00 6.11 1.92
CA LEU A 91 25.58 6.42 1.94
C LEU A 91 25.29 7.76 1.25
N LEU A 92 26.06 8.82 1.55
CA LEU A 92 25.89 10.12 0.91
C LEU A 92 26.14 10.05 -0.60
N ALA A 93 27.16 9.32 -1.04
CA ALA A 93 27.43 9.09 -2.46
C ALA A 93 26.26 8.36 -3.15
N LYS A 94 25.72 7.32 -2.51
CA LYS A 94 24.55 6.57 -3.00
C LYS A 94 23.32 7.47 -3.12
N VAL A 95 22.99 8.24 -2.09
CA VAL A 95 21.84 9.17 -2.11
C VAL A 95 22.02 10.27 -3.16
N THR A 96 23.25 10.79 -3.30
CA THR A 96 23.57 11.81 -4.30
C THR A 96 23.42 11.27 -5.72
N SER A 97 23.77 9.98 -5.94
CA SER A 97 23.58 9.32 -7.23
C SER A 97 22.12 9.22 -7.69
N TRP A 98 21.14 9.39 -6.78
CA TRP A 98 19.72 9.35 -7.10
C TRP A 98 19.12 10.70 -7.51
N ARG A 99 19.92 11.78 -7.56
CA ARG A 99 19.43 13.10 -7.96
C ARG A 99 19.11 13.12 -9.48
N LYS A 100 17.84 12.84 -9.78
CA LYS A 100 17.05 13.11 -11.00
C LYS A 100 17.50 12.60 -12.39
N GLU A 101 18.76 12.31 -12.66
CA GLU A 101 19.21 11.96 -14.03
C GLU A 101 19.44 10.45 -14.29
N THR A 102 19.26 9.60 -13.28
CA THR A 102 19.69 8.19 -13.31
C THR A 102 18.65 7.20 -12.77
N LEU A 103 17.44 7.66 -12.45
CA LEU A 103 16.38 6.78 -11.96
C LEU A 103 15.68 6.09 -13.13
N GLU A 104 16.32 5.06 -13.67
CA GLU A 104 15.61 4.09 -14.51
C GLU A 104 14.58 3.34 -13.65
N LYS A 105 13.36 3.16 -14.18
CA LYS A 105 12.35 2.32 -13.51
C LYS A 105 12.89 0.90 -13.46
N THR A 106 13.25 0.42 -12.27
CA THR A 106 13.58 -0.99 -12.06
C THR A 106 12.37 -1.84 -12.49
N SER A 107 12.56 -2.68 -13.50
CA SER A 107 11.51 -3.46 -14.15
C SER A 107 11.21 -4.80 -13.46
N SER A 108 11.77 -5.04 -12.26
CA SER A 108 11.55 -6.30 -11.55
C SER A 108 10.11 -6.38 -11.06
N LEU A 109 9.34 -7.29 -11.68
CA LEU A 109 7.98 -7.61 -11.26
C LEU A 109 8.01 -8.44 -9.97
N ALA A 110 8.10 -7.78 -8.82
CA ALA A 110 7.97 -8.42 -7.52
C ALA A 110 6.50 -8.81 -7.30
N ARG A 111 6.22 -10.11 -7.27
CA ARG A 111 4.92 -10.69 -6.93
C ARG A 111 5.09 -12.05 -6.29
N LEU A 112 4.13 -12.41 -5.44
CA LEU A 112 3.99 -13.78 -4.99
C LEU A 112 3.75 -14.69 -6.20
N SER A 113 4.36 -15.88 -6.22
CA SER A 113 3.98 -16.95 -7.15
C SER A 113 3.57 -18.17 -6.35
N LEU A 114 2.38 -18.68 -6.64
CA LEU A 114 1.86 -19.91 -6.05
C LEU A 114 2.15 -21.13 -6.92
N ASP A 115 2.96 -21.03 -7.99
CA ASP A 115 3.29 -22.16 -8.88
C ASP A 115 3.86 -23.37 -8.11
N GLY A 116 4.56 -23.14 -6.99
CA GLY A 116 5.10 -24.20 -6.12
C GLY A 116 4.09 -24.78 -5.11
N VAL A 117 2.96 -24.11 -4.89
CA VAL A 117 1.87 -24.53 -3.99
C VAL A 117 0.73 -25.17 -4.77
N LEU A 118 0.50 -24.71 -6.01
CA LEU A 118 -0.54 -25.20 -6.90
C LEU A 118 -0.22 -26.62 -7.38
N GLU A 119 -1.11 -27.55 -7.08
CA GLU A 119 -1.02 -28.94 -7.54
C GLU A 119 -1.31 -29.02 -9.06
N GLY A 120 -1.18 -30.22 -9.66
CA GLY A 120 -1.48 -30.43 -11.08
C GLY A 120 -0.32 -30.14 -12.06
N GLY A 121 0.89 -29.85 -11.57
CA GLY A 121 2.10 -29.74 -12.41
C GLY A 121 2.07 -28.57 -13.40
N ASP A 122 2.12 -28.82 -14.70
CA ASP A 122 2.03 -27.79 -15.75
C ASP A 122 0.61 -27.70 -16.37
N ALA A 123 -0.35 -28.49 -15.87
CA ALA A 123 -1.72 -28.48 -16.40
C ALA A 123 -2.38 -27.11 -16.16
N PRO A 124 -3.25 -26.64 -17.09
CA PRO A 124 -4.05 -25.43 -16.86
C PRO A 124 -4.84 -25.51 -15.55
N ILE A 125 -5.01 -24.36 -14.89
CA ILE A 125 -5.85 -24.26 -13.69
C ILE A 125 -7.15 -23.51 -13.97
N SER A 126 -8.17 -23.93 -13.26
CA SER A 126 -9.42 -23.19 -13.13
C SER A 126 -9.60 -22.78 -11.68
N VAL A 127 -9.59 -21.48 -11.43
CA VAL A 127 -9.71 -20.91 -10.09
C VAL A 127 -11.13 -20.41 -9.91
N VAL A 128 -11.85 -21.03 -8.98
CA VAL A 128 -13.18 -20.61 -8.55
C VAL A 128 -13.04 -19.80 -7.26
N PHE A 129 -13.55 -18.57 -7.26
CA PHE A 129 -13.59 -17.72 -6.06
C PHE A 129 -14.82 -18.06 -5.23
N ALA A 130 -14.63 -18.28 -3.92
CA ALA A 130 -15.71 -18.56 -3.00
C ALA A 130 -16.58 -17.30 -2.73
N PRO A 131 -17.85 -17.48 -2.33
CA PRO A 131 -18.72 -16.36 -1.98
C PRO A 131 -18.20 -15.60 -0.76
N GLN A 132 -18.53 -14.30 -0.71
CA GLN A 132 -18.18 -13.45 0.42
C GLN A 132 -18.90 -13.93 1.71
N PRO A 133 -18.18 -14.06 2.85
CA PRO A 133 -18.75 -14.51 4.11
C PRO A 133 -19.88 -13.63 4.64
N SER A 134 -21.05 -14.24 4.85
CA SER A 134 -22.20 -13.58 5.45
C SER A 134 -22.63 -14.27 6.74
N GLU A 135 -23.70 -13.78 7.39
CA GLU A 135 -24.27 -14.40 8.59
C GLU A 135 -24.77 -15.84 8.33
N TYR A 136 -25.07 -16.19 7.07
CA TYR A 136 -25.64 -17.48 6.69
C TYR A 136 -24.90 -18.05 5.49
N VAL A 137 -24.63 -19.36 5.50
CA VAL A 137 -24.24 -20.11 4.30
C VAL A 137 -25.51 -20.46 3.53
N ARG A 138 -25.66 -19.96 2.31
CA ARG A 138 -26.84 -20.22 1.48
C ARG A 138 -26.61 -21.46 0.63
N LEU A 139 -27.65 -22.29 0.49
CA LEU A 139 -27.59 -23.45 -0.39
C LEU A 139 -27.36 -23.05 -1.85
N SER A 140 -27.87 -21.90 -2.29
CA SER A 140 -27.61 -21.35 -3.63
C SER A 140 -26.11 -21.20 -3.87
N ASP A 141 -25.38 -20.60 -2.93
CA ASP A 141 -23.96 -20.33 -3.09
C ASP A 141 -23.16 -21.63 -3.19
N VAL A 142 -23.56 -22.66 -2.43
CA VAL A 142 -22.97 -24.01 -2.50
C VAL A 142 -23.22 -24.64 -3.87
N LEU A 143 -24.46 -24.61 -4.37
CA LEU A 143 -24.81 -25.21 -5.65
C LEU A 143 -24.11 -24.50 -6.82
N GLU A 144 -24.11 -23.17 -6.83
CA GLU A 144 -23.47 -22.39 -7.89
C GLU A 144 -21.94 -22.63 -7.93
N VAL A 145 -21.28 -22.75 -6.78
CA VAL A 145 -19.84 -23.07 -6.74
C VAL A 145 -19.58 -24.49 -7.22
N LEU A 146 -20.42 -25.49 -6.86
CA LEU A 146 -20.28 -26.84 -7.40
C LEU A 146 -20.45 -26.87 -8.92
N GLU A 147 -21.41 -26.14 -9.46
CA GLU A 147 -21.60 -26.06 -10.90
C GLU A 147 -20.39 -25.44 -11.62
N ARG A 148 -19.82 -24.36 -11.06
CA ARG A 148 -18.58 -23.77 -11.58
C ARG A 148 -17.42 -24.76 -11.52
N LEU A 149 -17.28 -25.49 -10.42
CA LEU A 149 -16.25 -26.52 -10.29
C LEU A 149 -16.45 -27.68 -11.26
N ARG A 150 -17.70 -28.12 -11.51
CA ARG A 150 -17.99 -29.19 -12.49
C ARG A 150 -17.73 -28.76 -13.93
N ALA A 151 -18.03 -27.50 -14.25
CA ALA A 151 -17.80 -26.93 -15.57
C ALA A 151 -16.32 -26.60 -15.84
N ALA A 152 -15.53 -26.44 -14.77
CA ALA A 152 -14.11 -26.13 -14.86
C ALA A 152 -13.28 -27.31 -15.39
N ASP A 153 -12.45 -27.00 -16.39
CA ASP A 153 -11.44 -27.90 -16.96
C ASP A 153 -10.09 -27.76 -16.22
N GLY A 154 -9.23 -28.78 -16.34
CA GLY A 154 -7.89 -28.75 -15.74
C GLY A 154 -7.90 -28.95 -14.23
N HIS A 155 -6.85 -28.46 -13.56
CA HIS A 155 -6.73 -28.57 -12.11
C HIS A 155 -7.60 -27.52 -11.41
N ARG A 156 -8.50 -27.96 -10.53
CA ARG A 156 -9.51 -27.09 -9.90
C ARG A 156 -9.00 -26.54 -8.57
N VAL A 157 -9.09 -25.22 -8.43
CA VAL A 157 -8.71 -24.51 -7.21
C VAL A 157 -9.91 -23.75 -6.69
N LEU A 158 -10.27 -23.96 -5.43
CA LEU A 158 -11.25 -23.13 -4.72
C LEU A 158 -10.50 -22.14 -3.83
N TRP A 159 -10.63 -20.85 -4.14
CA TRP A 159 -9.97 -19.75 -3.45
C TRP A 159 -10.87 -19.14 -2.37
N LEU A 160 -10.40 -19.15 -1.11
CA LEU A 160 -11.14 -18.67 0.05
C LEU A 160 -10.55 -17.34 0.53
N GLU A 161 -11.31 -16.25 0.35
CA GLU A 161 -10.86 -14.87 0.59
C GLU A 161 -11.07 -14.42 2.05
N ASP A 162 -10.46 -15.12 3.00
CA ASP A 162 -10.66 -14.87 4.44
C ASP A 162 -10.12 -13.50 4.91
N TRP A 163 -9.00 -13.03 4.36
CA TRP A 163 -8.45 -11.72 4.71
C TRP A 163 -9.24 -10.58 4.07
N SER A 164 -9.58 -10.68 2.78
CA SER A 164 -10.45 -9.70 2.10
C SER A 164 -11.80 -9.59 2.81
N ALA A 165 -12.40 -10.73 3.16
CA ALA A 165 -13.66 -10.77 3.91
C ALA A 165 -13.53 -10.05 5.25
N ARG A 166 -12.47 -10.31 6.01
CA ARG A 166 -12.19 -9.61 7.27
C ARG A 166 -12.02 -8.11 7.06
N CYS A 167 -11.28 -7.69 6.03
CA CYS A 167 -11.07 -6.29 5.70
C CYS A 167 -12.38 -5.56 5.40
N LEU A 168 -13.31 -6.19 4.67
CA LEU A 168 -14.64 -5.65 4.38
C LEU A 168 -15.59 -5.66 5.59
N GLY A 169 -15.19 -6.22 6.74
CA GLY A 169 -16.08 -6.37 7.89
C GLY A 169 -17.16 -7.44 7.71
N SER A 170 -16.96 -8.36 6.76
CA SER A 170 -17.87 -9.47 6.46
C SER A 170 -18.06 -10.35 7.70
N ALA A 171 -19.27 -10.87 7.92
CA ALA A 171 -19.63 -11.61 9.15
C ALA A 171 -19.22 -10.88 10.45
N GLY A 172 -19.31 -9.53 10.46
CA GLY A 172 -18.93 -8.68 11.60
C GLY A 172 -17.42 -8.46 11.76
N GLY A 173 -16.60 -8.86 10.80
CA GLY A 173 -15.14 -8.69 10.81
C GLY A 173 -14.40 -9.61 11.78
N SER A 174 -15.08 -10.61 12.36
CA SER A 174 -14.45 -11.63 13.23
C SER A 174 -13.73 -12.67 12.39
N VAL A 175 -12.48 -12.96 12.77
CA VAL A 175 -11.67 -14.01 12.16
C VAL A 175 -12.34 -15.37 12.34
N GLU A 176 -12.91 -15.61 13.51
CA GLU A 176 -13.59 -16.85 13.88
C GLU A 176 -14.88 -17.03 13.07
N CYS A 177 -15.67 -15.96 12.89
CA CYS A 177 -16.89 -16.02 12.08
C CYS A 177 -16.59 -16.25 10.60
N VAL A 178 -15.60 -15.55 10.04
CA VAL A 178 -15.18 -15.75 8.64
C VAL A 178 -14.68 -17.18 8.43
N LYS A 179 -13.85 -17.70 9.35
CA LYS A 179 -13.37 -19.08 9.29
C LYS A 179 -14.54 -20.07 9.41
N GLY A 180 -15.44 -19.87 10.37
CA GLY A 180 -16.60 -20.73 10.58
C GLY A 180 -17.54 -20.76 9.37
N PHE A 181 -17.73 -19.63 8.69
CA PHE A 181 -18.47 -19.56 7.43
C PHE A 181 -17.85 -20.47 6.38
N TYR A 182 -16.55 -20.34 6.11
CA TYR A 182 -15.90 -21.16 5.09
C TYR A 182 -15.83 -22.64 5.46
N GLU A 183 -15.63 -22.99 6.74
CA GLU A 183 -15.68 -24.38 7.19
C GLU A 183 -17.05 -25.01 6.95
N LEU A 184 -18.14 -24.29 7.28
CA LEU A 184 -19.51 -24.73 7.02
C LEU A 184 -19.81 -24.80 5.51
N PHE A 185 -19.32 -23.83 4.74
CA PHE A 185 -19.45 -23.80 3.28
C PHE A 185 -18.78 -25.02 2.62
N LEU A 186 -17.52 -25.30 2.98
CA LEU A 186 -16.78 -26.48 2.52
C LEU A 186 -17.46 -27.79 2.92
N HIS A 187 -18.03 -27.85 4.13
CA HIS A 187 -18.82 -29.00 4.56
C HIS A 187 -20.06 -29.20 3.68
N GLY A 188 -20.74 -28.12 3.32
CA GLY A 188 -21.86 -28.13 2.37
C GLY A 188 -21.45 -28.67 1.00
N LEU A 189 -20.36 -28.16 0.42
CA LEU A 189 -19.83 -28.63 -0.87
C LEU A 189 -19.54 -30.14 -0.85
N ARG A 190 -18.79 -30.61 0.15
CA ARG A 190 -18.42 -32.03 0.29
C ARG A 190 -19.62 -32.94 0.54
N SER A 191 -20.64 -32.44 1.24
CA SER A 191 -21.86 -33.21 1.49
C SER A 191 -22.70 -33.41 0.23
N MET A 192 -22.61 -32.47 -0.72
CA MET A 192 -23.35 -32.51 -1.98
C MET A 192 -22.60 -33.27 -3.08
N ASP A 193 -21.26 -33.20 -3.11
CA ASP A 193 -20.43 -33.88 -4.11
C ASP A 193 -19.03 -34.19 -3.54
N ALA A 194 -18.90 -35.31 -2.82
CA ALA A 194 -17.64 -35.69 -2.20
C ALA A 194 -16.56 -36.05 -3.22
N GLU A 195 -16.94 -36.78 -4.29
CA GLU A 195 -16.00 -37.22 -5.34
C GLU A 195 -15.38 -36.03 -6.06
N LEU A 196 -16.19 -35.03 -6.44
CA LEU A 196 -15.66 -33.80 -7.04
C LEU A 196 -14.72 -33.07 -6.07
N MET A 197 -15.13 -32.93 -4.81
CA MET A 197 -14.37 -32.15 -3.82
C MET A 197 -13.04 -32.81 -3.41
N ASP A 198 -12.88 -34.12 -3.60
CA ASP A 198 -11.59 -34.82 -3.43
C ASP A 198 -10.56 -34.43 -4.50
N GLU A 199 -11.03 -33.94 -5.67
CA GLU A 199 -10.18 -33.46 -6.76
C GLU A 199 -9.91 -31.94 -6.71
N VAL A 200 -10.60 -31.20 -5.82
CA VAL A 200 -10.49 -29.74 -5.74
C VAL A 200 -9.44 -29.34 -4.69
N GLN A 201 -8.43 -28.59 -5.12
CA GLN A 201 -7.48 -27.99 -4.20
C GLN A 201 -8.08 -26.77 -3.51
N ILE A 202 -8.09 -26.76 -2.18
CA ILE A 202 -8.59 -25.64 -1.37
C ILE A 202 -7.42 -24.76 -0.95
N LEU A 203 -7.50 -23.45 -1.24
CA LEU A 203 -6.49 -22.47 -0.84
C LEU A 203 -7.13 -21.33 -0.03
N TRP A 204 -6.53 -21.05 1.13
CA TRP A 204 -6.89 -19.91 1.97
C TRP A 204 -6.02 -18.72 1.61
N GLN A 205 -6.64 -17.58 1.35
CA GLN A 205 -5.95 -16.34 1.00
C GLN A 205 -4.92 -15.95 2.07
N GLY A 206 -5.30 -16.00 3.35
CA GLY A 206 -4.40 -15.68 4.46
C GLY A 206 -3.15 -16.57 4.51
N GLU A 207 -3.30 -17.87 4.29
CA GLU A 207 -2.19 -18.82 4.26
C GLU A 207 -1.28 -18.55 3.06
N ALA A 208 -1.87 -18.31 1.88
CA ALA A 208 -1.14 -17.97 0.67
C ALA A 208 -0.35 -16.67 0.83
N ILE A 209 -0.97 -15.60 1.36
CA ILE A 209 -0.30 -14.32 1.64
C ILE A 209 0.89 -14.55 2.59
N LEU A 210 0.70 -15.32 3.67
CA LEU A 210 1.76 -15.56 4.65
C LEU A 210 2.93 -16.39 4.10
N SER A 211 2.71 -17.20 3.06
CA SER A 211 3.78 -17.97 2.40
C SER A 211 4.84 -17.09 1.70
N GLY A 212 4.49 -15.86 1.32
CA GLY A 212 5.39 -14.91 0.69
C GLY A 212 4.92 -13.47 0.84
N ALA A 213 4.73 -13.05 2.10
CA ALA A 213 4.07 -11.77 2.44
C ALA A 213 4.75 -10.55 1.82
N SER A 214 6.09 -10.54 1.77
CA SER A 214 6.84 -9.42 1.18
C SER A 214 6.52 -9.22 -0.29
N ASP A 215 6.54 -10.31 -1.07
CA ASP A 215 6.29 -10.25 -2.52
C ASP A 215 4.82 -9.98 -2.82
N TYR A 216 3.91 -10.56 -2.03
CA TYR A 216 2.48 -10.27 -2.11
C TYR A 216 2.19 -8.78 -1.87
N TRP A 217 2.59 -8.22 -0.73
CA TRP A 217 2.29 -6.82 -0.43
C TRP A 217 3.04 -5.84 -1.34
N THR A 218 4.23 -6.20 -1.83
CA THR A 218 4.91 -5.41 -2.87
C THR A 218 4.08 -5.37 -4.15
N SER A 219 3.49 -6.49 -4.57
CA SER A 219 2.59 -6.51 -5.73
C SER A 219 1.35 -5.65 -5.52
N VAL A 220 0.70 -5.75 -4.36
CA VAL A 220 -0.49 -4.96 -4.02
C VAL A 220 -0.17 -3.45 -3.99
N ILE A 221 0.97 -3.06 -3.41
CA ILE A 221 1.44 -1.66 -3.42
C ILE A 221 1.69 -1.19 -4.86
N ASN A 222 2.34 -1.99 -5.69
CA ASN A 222 2.60 -1.64 -7.09
C ASN A 222 1.31 -1.49 -7.88
N THR A 223 0.33 -2.39 -7.70
CA THR A 223 -1.01 -2.23 -8.27
C THR A 223 -1.66 -0.94 -7.79
N GLY A 224 -1.64 -0.65 -6.49
CA GLY A 224 -2.22 0.57 -5.92
C GLY A 224 -1.59 1.87 -6.42
N ARG A 225 -0.29 1.86 -6.76
CA ARG A 225 0.40 3.01 -7.36
C ARG A 225 -0.05 3.32 -8.79
N GLU A 226 -0.58 2.33 -9.49
CA GLU A 226 -0.97 2.44 -10.90
C GLU A 226 -2.49 2.46 -11.10
N CYS A 227 -3.26 2.01 -10.10
CA CYS A 227 -4.71 1.95 -10.15
C CYS A 227 -5.33 3.27 -9.67
N SER A 228 -6.16 3.90 -10.50
CA SER A 228 -6.91 5.07 -10.08
C SER A 228 -8.08 4.69 -9.16
N LEU A 229 -8.51 5.63 -8.31
CA LEU A 229 -9.72 5.45 -7.48
C LEU A 229 -10.98 5.28 -8.33
N GLU A 230 -11.01 5.84 -9.53
CA GLU A 230 -12.11 5.67 -10.47
C GLU A 230 -12.16 4.25 -11.04
N ALA A 231 -11.00 3.67 -11.38
CA ALA A 231 -10.92 2.27 -11.80
C ALA A 231 -11.40 1.33 -10.69
N ILE A 232 -11.01 1.60 -9.43
CA ILE A 232 -11.49 0.85 -8.26
C ILE A 232 -13.00 0.98 -8.11
N ARG A 233 -13.55 2.20 -8.19
CA ARG A 233 -15.00 2.43 -8.08
C ARG A 233 -15.79 1.65 -9.12
N ARG A 234 -15.30 1.59 -10.36
CA ARG A 234 -15.90 0.81 -11.45
C ARG A 234 -15.74 -0.70 -11.27
N ALA A 235 -14.70 -1.13 -10.56
CA ALA A 235 -14.41 -2.54 -10.31
C ALA A 235 -15.24 -3.14 -9.16
N LEU A 236 -15.93 -2.33 -8.37
CA LEU A 236 -16.76 -2.84 -7.28
C LEU A 236 -17.91 -3.70 -7.81
N PRO A 237 -18.41 -4.63 -6.98
CA PRO A 237 -19.61 -5.41 -7.29
C PRO A 237 -20.80 -4.51 -7.64
N ASP A 238 -21.68 -4.99 -8.53
CA ASP A 238 -22.85 -4.23 -8.96
C ASP A 238 -23.74 -3.85 -7.76
N GLY A 239 -24.07 -2.56 -7.67
CA GLY A 239 -24.87 -2.00 -6.58
C GLY A 239 -24.06 -1.52 -5.36
N GLU A 240 -22.75 -1.77 -5.31
CA GLU A 240 -21.88 -1.19 -4.28
C GLU A 240 -21.37 0.19 -4.67
N ASN A 241 -21.22 1.06 -3.66
CA ASN A 241 -20.53 2.34 -3.78
C ASN A 241 -19.19 2.27 -3.05
N LEU A 242 -18.24 3.10 -3.50
CA LEU A 242 -16.97 3.25 -2.79
C LEU A 242 -17.15 4.11 -1.55
N ASP A 243 -17.49 3.47 -0.44
CA ASP A 243 -17.83 4.11 0.84
C ASP A 243 -16.72 3.97 1.88
N THR A 244 -15.89 2.92 1.77
CA THR A 244 -14.86 2.60 2.76
C THR A 244 -13.47 2.46 2.13
N ALA A 245 -12.44 2.75 2.91
CA ALA A 245 -11.05 2.47 2.50
C ALA A 245 -10.79 0.96 2.37
N ALA A 246 -11.54 0.12 3.08
CA ALA A 246 -11.43 -1.33 2.96
C ALA A 246 -11.71 -1.82 1.54
N GLN A 247 -12.73 -1.27 0.87
CA GLN A 247 -13.03 -1.59 -0.53
C GLN A 247 -11.85 -1.24 -1.45
N VAL A 248 -11.16 -0.11 -1.22
CA VAL A 248 -9.95 0.24 -1.98
C VAL A 248 -8.88 -0.84 -1.80
N VAL A 249 -8.59 -1.21 -0.55
CA VAL A 249 -7.55 -2.19 -0.23
C VAL A 249 -7.89 -3.57 -0.77
N VAL A 250 -9.14 -4.00 -0.65
CA VAL A 250 -9.59 -5.33 -1.11
C VAL A 250 -9.60 -5.43 -2.63
N SER A 251 -9.98 -4.37 -3.35
CA SER A 251 -9.89 -4.37 -4.82
C SER A 251 -8.45 -4.54 -5.31
N ILE A 252 -7.46 -3.93 -4.66
CA ILE A 252 -6.05 -4.11 -5.04
C ILE A 252 -5.46 -5.42 -4.51
N MET A 253 -5.96 -5.96 -3.38
CA MET A 253 -5.64 -7.32 -2.93
C MET A 253 -6.14 -8.35 -3.93
N HIS A 254 -7.35 -8.20 -4.47
CA HIS A 254 -7.89 -9.10 -5.51
C HIS A 254 -6.98 -9.19 -6.73
N VAL A 255 -6.41 -8.06 -7.17
CA VAL A 255 -5.42 -8.06 -8.25
C VAL A 255 -4.14 -8.79 -7.82
N GLY A 256 -3.69 -8.60 -6.58
CA GLY A 256 -2.57 -9.34 -5.98
C GLY A 256 -2.80 -10.85 -5.92
N ASP A 257 -4.02 -11.28 -5.55
CA ASP A 257 -4.42 -12.68 -5.52
C ASP A 257 -4.37 -13.28 -6.93
N VAL A 258 -4.97 -12.60 -7.91
CA VAL A 258 -4.93 -13.03 -9.31
C VAL A 258 -3.49 -13.05 -9.84
N LEU A 259 -2.63 -12.09 -9.48
CA LEU A 259 -1.20 -12.14 -9.82
C LEU A 259 -0.49 -13.36 -9.23
N ALA A 260 -0.82 -13.72 -7.99
CA ALA A 260 -0.25 -14.87 -7.30
C ALA A 260 -0.69 -16.20 -7.90
N LEU A 261 -1.96 -16.30 -8.28
CA LEU A 261 -2.59 -17.49 -8.83
C LEU A 261 -2.33 -17.68 -10.33
N ALA A 262 -2.36 -16.59 -11.11
CA ALA A 262 -2.45 -16.63 -12.57
C ALA A 262 -1.32 -15.90 -13.31
N GLY A 263 -0.43 -15.19 -12.61
CA GLY A 263 0.67 -14.51 -13.29
C GLY A 263 1.81 -15.43 -13.75
N GLY A 264 1.80 -16.70 -13.32
CA GLY A 264 2.81 -17.73 -13.62
C GLY A 264 2.89 -18.11 -15.10
N LYS A 265 3.63 -19.18 -15.42
CA LYS A 265 3.69 -19.71 -16.80
C LYS A 265 2.45 -20.52 -17.18
N ARG A 266 1.77 -21.07 -16.16
CA ARG A 266 0.59 -21.91 -16.30
C ARG A 266 -0.58 -21.10 -16.85
N GLU A 267 -1.38 -21.70 -17.72
CA GLU A 267 -2.65 -21.08 -18.13
C GLU A 267 -3.65 -21.11 -16.98
N ALA A 268 -4.32 -19.99 -16.74
CA ALA A 268 -5.31 -19.85 -15.70
C ALA A 268 -6.63 -19.31 -16.26
N VAL A 269 -7.72 -19.94 -15.82
CA VAL A 269 -9.09 -19.50 -16.02
C VAL A 269 -9.65 -19.06 -14.68
N LEU A 270 -10.18 -17.84 -14.62
CA LEU A 270 -10.87 -17.27 -13.46
C LEU A 270 -12.36 -17.54 -13.65
N CYS A 271 -12.91 -18.43 -12.84
CA CYS A 271 -14.31 -18.81 -12.85
C CYS A 271 -15.04 -18.06 -11.74
N CYS A 272 -16.05 -17.26 -12.09
CA CYS A 272 -16.71 -16.40 -11.10
C CYS A 272 -18.22 -16.25 -11.31
N GLY A 273 -18.90 -15.84 -10.25
CA GLY A 273 -20.24 -15.25 -10.33
C GLY A 273 -20.19 -13.75 -10.65
N PRO A 274 -21.35 -13.06 -10.63
CA PRO A 274 -21.42 -11.62 -10.89
C PRO A 274 -20.57 -10.77 -9.93
N TYR A 275 -20.45 -11.19 -8.67
CA TYR A 275 -19.75 -10.44 -7.62
C TYR A 275 -18.30 -10.11 -7.97
N HIS A 276 -17.50 -11.10 -8.39
CA HIS A 276 -16.08 -10.88 -8.70
C HIS A 276 -15.81 -10.45 -10.14
N ARG A 277 -16.81 -10.42 -11.02
CA ARG A 277 -16.62 -10.14 -12.47
C ARG A 277 -15.86 -8.85 -12.71
N ASN A 278 -16.30 -7.76 -12.07
CA ASN A 278 -15.70 -6.44 -12.24
C ASN A 278 -14.28 -6.38 -11.63
N LEU A 279 -14.04 -7.09 -10.53
CA LEU A 279 -12.72 -7.22 -9.90
C LEU A 279 -11.74 -8.04 -10.78
N HIS A 280 -12.19 -9.11 -11.43
CA HIS A 280 -11.38 -9.85 -12.39
C HIS A 280 -11.05 -9.01 -13.62
N ASN A 281 -11.99 -8.20 -14.10
CA ASN A 281 -11.71 -7.25 -15.19
C ASN A 281 -10.63 -6.24 -14.78
N LEU A 282 -10.67 -5.73 -13.55
CA LEU A 282 -9.61 -4.86 -13.02
C LEU A 282 -8.25 -5.57 -12.99
N ALA A 283 -8.22 -6.84 -12.58
CA ALA A 283 -7.00 -7.64 -12.62
C ALA A 283 -6.48 -7.85 -14.05
N SER A 284 -7.35 -8.16 -15.01
CA SER A 284 -6.99 -8.27 -16.42
C SER A 284 -6.41 -6.97 -16.99
N GLU A 285 -7.02 -5.82 -16.71
CA GLU A 285 -6.48 -4.51 -17.10
C GLU A 285 -5.08 -4.26 -16.50
N HIS A 286 -4.83 -4.74 -15.28
CA HIS A 286 -3.51 -4.65 -14.66
C HIS A 286 -2.50 -5.57 -15.34
N PHE A 287 -2.87 -6.82 -15.64
CA PHE A 287 -2.02 -7.79 -16.36
C PHE A 287 -1.56 -7.26 -17.72
N GLU A 288 -2.48 -6.66 -18.51
CA GLU A 288 -2.15 -6.03 -19.79
C GLU A 288 -1.11 -4.93 -19.62
N ARG A 289 -1.28 -4.07 -18.60
CA ARG A 289 -0.40 -2.94 -18.33
C ARG A 289 1.02 -3.35 -18.01
N ILE A 290 1.19 -4.42 -17.25
CA ILE A 290 2.51 -4.95 -16.85
C ILE A 290 3.08 -5.96 -17.86
N GLY A 291 2.39 -6.21 -18.98
CA GLY A 291 2.85 -7.09 -20.05
C GLY A 291 2.78 -8.59 -19.72
N LEU A 292 1.90 -9.00 -18.81
CA LEU A 292 1.62 -10.41 -18.54
C LEU A 292 0.48 -10.95 -19.41
N LYS A 293 0.44 -12.27 -19.59
CA LYS A 293 -0.67 -12.94 -20.28
C LYS A 293 -1.93 -12.84 -19.45
N VAL A 294 -2.96 -12.20 -20.00
CA VAL A 294 -4.26 -12.01 -19.34
C VAL A 294 -4.94 -13.36 -19.10
N PRO A 295 -5.37 -13.67 -17.86
CA PRO A 295 -6.13 -14.88 -17.59
C PRO A 295 -7.52 -14.81 -18.23
N LYS A 296 -8.04 -15.96 -18.67
CA LYS A 296 -9.40 -16.03 -19.22
C LYS A 296 -10.40 -15.86 -18.07
N ILE A 297 -11.47 -15.10 -18.28
CA ILE A 297 -12.56 -14.96 -17.31
C ILE A 297 -13.78 -15.72 -17.83
N GLU A 298 -14.32 -16.62 -17.01
CA GLU A 298 -15.54 -17.38 -17.29
C GLU A 298 -16.60 -17.06 -16.24
N CYS A 299 -17.56 -16.22 -16.63
CA CYS A 299 -18.72 -15.91 -15.80
C CYS A 299 -19.87 -16.85 -16.14
N THR A 300 -20.32 -17.64 -15.17
CA THR A 300 -21.59 -18.35 -15.26
C THR A 300 -22.66 -17.57 -14.50
N GLU A 301 -23.54 -16.92 -15.26
CA GLU A 301 -24.79 -16.36 -14.77
C GLU A 301 -25.84 -17.47 -14.84
N MET A 302 -26.38 -17.86 -13.68
CA MET A 302 -27.48 -18.80 -13.62
C MET A 302 -28.78 -18.10 -14.04
N PRO A 303 -29.64 -18.73 -14.87
CA PRO A 303 -30.92 -18.20 -15.28
C PRO A 303 -31.95 -18.09 -14.14
#